data_AF-A0A7D5GE39-F1
#
_entry.id   AF-A0A7D5GE39-F1
#
_cell.length_a   1.000
_cell.length_b   1.000
_cell.length_c   1.000
_cell.angle_alpha   90.00
_cell.angle_beta   90.00
_cell.angle_gamma   90.00
#
_symmetry.space_group_name_H-M   'P 1'
#
loop_
_entity.id
_entity.type
_entity.pdbx_description
1 polymer ?
#
loop_
_entity_poly.entity_id
_entity_poly.type
_entity_poly.pdbx_seq_one_letter_code
_entity_poly.pdbx_strand_id
1 'polypeptide(L)' 'MTCPHLEYREGDGSREFETARAFCTVAERFVQPVRADICTERYDLDPEADCEYFREHEGLDWDE' A
#
# COMPACT_ATOMS: atom_id res chain seq x y z
N MET A 1 10.23 5.54 6.03
CA MET A 1 8.93 5.93 6.60
C MET A 1 7.85 5.11 5.92
N THR A 2 6.98 4.45 6.70
CA THR A 2 5.85 3.68 6.14
C THR A 2 5.00 4.56 5.24
N CYS A 3 4.58 4.01 4.09
CA CYS A 3 3.77 4.71 3.10
C CYS A 3 2.53 5.36 3.75
N PRO A 4 2.31 6.69 3.57
CA PRO A 4 1.20 7.42 4.18
C PRO A 4 -0.18 6.98 3.68
N HIS A 5 -0.22 6.24 2.56
CA HIS A 5 -1.44 5.74 1.93
C HIS A 5 -1.82 4.31 2.34
N LEU A 6 -1.07 3.70 3.27
CA LEU A 6 -1.36 2.38 3.79
C LEU A 6 -2.21 2.47 5.06
N GLU A 7 -3.41 1.92 5.01
CA GLU A 7 -4.27 1.72 6.18
C GLU A 7 -4.47 0.22 6.45
N TYR A 8 -4.76 -0.14 7.69
CA TYR A 8 -5.22 -1.48 8.04
C TYR A 8 -6.70 -1.39 8.45
N ARG A 9 -7.59 -1.99 7.66
CA ARG A 9 -9.04 -1.94 7.88
C ARG A 9 -9.58 -3.30 8.29
N GLU A 10 -10.46 -3.33 9.28
CA GLU A 10 -11.10 -4.54 9.80
C GLU A 10 -12.31 -4.98 8.97
N GLY A 11 -12.71 -4.22 7.96
CA GLY A 11 -13.85 -4.56 7.11
C GLY A 11 -14.05 -3.60 5.96
N ASP A 12 -15.06 -3.90 5.14
CA ASP A 12 -15.53 -3.09 4.02
C ASP A 12 -17.04 -3.24 3.86
N GLY A 13 -17.77 -2.16 4.11
CA GLY A 13 -19.23 -2.15 4.09
C GLY A 13 -19.84 -3.16 5.07
N SER A 14 -20.54 -4.16 4.55
CA SER A 14 -21.18 -5.22 5.34
C SER A 14 -20.28 -6.43 5.61
N ARG A 15 -19.03 -6.41 5.14
CA ARG A 15 -18.07 -7.50 5.33
C ARG A 15 -17.06 -7.10 6.40
N GLU A 16 -16.96 -7.92 7.44
CA GLU A 16 -15.93 -7.81 8.46
C GLU A 16 -14.87 -8.91 8.25
N PHE A 17 -13.63 -8.60 8.61
CA PHE A 17 -12.50 -9.52 8.57
C PHE A 17 -12.11 -9.91 10.01
N GLU A 18 -11.67 -11.15 10.18
CA GLU A 18 -11.14 -11.62 11.47
C GLU A 18 -9.83 -10.91 11.88
N THR A 19 -9.15 -10.28 10.93
CA THR A 19 -7.92 -9.51 11.14
C THR A 19 -7.88 -8.36 10.14
N ALA A 20 -7.42 -7.20 10.61
CA ALA A 20 -7.28 -6.01 9.78
C ALA A 20 -6.40 -6.28 8.55
N ARG A 21 -6.87 -5.86 7.38
CA ARG A 21 -6.19 -6.07 6.09
C ARG A 21 -5.65 -4.76 5.55
N ALA A 22 -4.50 -4.85 4.89
CA ALA A 22 -3.86 -3.73 4.22
C ALA A 22 -4.75 -3.17 3.10
N PHE A 23 -5.03 -1.88 3.18
CA PHE A 23 -5.84 -1.10 2.24
C PHE A 23 -5.00 0.08 1.76
N CYS A 24 -4.91 0.24 0.44
CA CYS A 24 -4.26 1.39 -0.17
C CYS A 24 -5.31 2.45 -0.49
N THR A 25 -5.13 3.67 0.04
CA THR A 25 -6.06 4.78 -0.20
C THR A 25 -5.92 5.40 -1.58
N VAL A 26 -4.76 5.28 -2.23
CA VAL A 26 -4.55 5.72 -3.62
C VAL A 26 -5.29 4.83 -4.61
N ALA A 27 -5.12 3.51 -4.48
CA ALA A 27 -5.78 2.55 -5.36
C ALA A 27 -7.20 2.17 -4.91
N GLU A 28 -7.66 2.76 -3.80
CA GLU A 28 -8.97 2.55 -3.16
C GLU A 28 -9.36 1.08 -3.00
N ARG A 29 -8.40 0.23 -2.62
CA ARG A 29 -8.61 -1.22 -2.52
C ARG A 29 -7.69 -1.90 -1.53
N PHE A 30 -8.12 -3.08 -1.07
CA PHE A 30 -7.24 -4.00 -0.35
C PHE A 30 -6.12 -4.50 -1.24
N VAL A 31 -4.90 -4.49 -0.72
CA VAL A 31 -3.70 -4.88 -1.47
C VAL A 31 -3.21 -6.27 -1.08
N GLN A 32 -2.40 -6.86 -1.94
CA GLN A 32 -1.75 -8.13 -1.67
C GLN A 32 -0.69 -7.99 -0.57
N PRO A 33 -0.34 -9.08 0.16
CA PRO A 33 0.69 -9.04 1.20
C PRO A 33 2.02 -8.45 0.72
N VAL A 34 2.48 -8.82 -0.48
CA VAL A 34 3.72 -8.28 -1.07
C VAL A 34 3.68 -6.75 -1.20
N ARG A 35 2.52 -6.19 -1.55
CA ARG A 35 2.36 -4.74 -1.63
C ARG A 35 2.41 -4.09 -0.25
N ALA A 36 1.80 -4.73 0.74
CA ALA A 36 1.86 -4.26 2.11
C ALA A 36 3.31 -4.30 2.63
N ASP A 37 4.08 -5.32 2.27
CA ASP A 37 5.52 -5.41 2.61
C ASP A 37 6.32 -4.25 2.00
N ILE A 38 6.08 -3.90 0.72
CA ILE A 38 6.66 -2.69 0.09
C ILE A 38 6.27 -1.43 0.88
N CYS A 39 4.98 -1.22 1.11
CA CYS A 39 4.47 -0.03 1.79
C CYS A 39 4.93 0.09 3.25
N THR A 40 5.30 -1.03 3.89
CA THR A 40 5.84 -1.08 5.26
C THR A 40 7.36 -1.12 5.32
N GLU A 41 8.03 -0.96 4.17
CA GLU A 41 9.50 -0.96 4.04
C GLU A 41 10.16 -2.23 4.58
N ARG A 42 9.47 -3.37 4.47
CA ARG A 42 10.03 -4.65 4.90
C ARG A 42 11.02 -5.14 3.86
N TYR A 43 12.05 -5.85 4.31
CA TYR A 43 13.05 -6.46 3.43
C TYR A 43 13.79 -5.44 2.55
N ASP A 44 14.02 -4.23 3.07
CA ASP A 44 14.67 -3.12 2.37
C ASP A 44 13.93 -2.67 1.10
N LEU A 45 12.62 -2.93 1.03
CA LEU A 45 11.74 -2.40 -0.01
C LEU A 45 11.41 -0.94 0.28
N ASP A 46 11.14 -0.17 -0.78
CA ASP A 46 10.90 1.26 -0.71
C ASP A 46 9.66 1.64 -1.53
N PRO A 47 8.61 2.27 -0.95
CA PRO A 47 7.47 2.78 -1.71
C PRO A 47 7.86 3.74 -2.84
N GLU A 48 8.91 4.54 -2.65
CA GLU A 48 9.40 5.49 -3.64
C GLU A 48 10.06 4.79 -4.83
N ALA A 49 10.59 3.56 -4.66
CA ALA A 49 11.26 2.80 -5.71
C ALA A 49 10.41 1.64 -6.26
N ASP A 50 9.67 0.93 -5.42
CA ASP A 50 9.08 -0.39 -5.72
C ASP A 50 7.55 -0.38 -5.86
N CYS A 51 6.87 0.72 -5.51
CA CYS A 51 5.40 0.78 -5.51
C CYS A 51 4.86 1.67 -6.64
N GLU A 52 4.26 1.08 -7.69
CA GLU A 52 3.70 1.87 -8.79
C GLU A 52 2.60 2.85 -8.39
N TYR A 53 1.75 2.52 -7.40
CA TYR A 53 0.68 3.42 -6.95
C TYR A 53 1.21 4.64 -6.22
N PHE A 54 2.20 4.43 -5.36
CA PHE A 54 2.81 5.54 -4.63
C PHE A 54 3.53 6.47 -5.61
N ARG A 55 4.32 5.88 -6.51
CA ARG A 55 5.09 6.64 -7.51
C ARG A 55 4.19 7.45 -8.44
N GLU A 56 3.13 6.85 -8.96
CA GLU A 56 2.15 7.55 -9.80
C GLU A 56 1.46 8.70 -9.04
N HIS A 57 1.09 8.48 -7.77
CA HIS A 57 0.43 9.48 -6.93
C HIS A 57 1.35 10.67 -6.57
N GLU A 58 2.62 10.39 -6.25
CA GLU A 58 3.62 11.41 -5.90
C GLU A 58 4.28 12.07 -7.12
N GLY A 59 3.99 11.58 -8.32
CA GLY A 59 4.63 12.07 -9.55
C GLY A 59 6.10 11.67 -9.68
N LEU A 60 6.49 10.53 -9.12
CA LEU A 60 7.81 9.94 -9.25
C LEU A 60 7.88 9.15 -10.57
N ASP A 61 8.57 9.71 -11.56
CA ASP A 61 8.76 9.04 -12.85
C ASP A 61 9.76 7.88 -12.73
N TRP A 62 9.59 6.85 -13.56
CA TRP A 62 10.59 5.80 -13.71
C TRP A 62 11.67 6.36 -14.63
N ASP A 63 12.76 6.88 -14.04
CA ASP A 63 13.92 7.32 -14.82
C ASP A 63 14.24 6.28 -15.91
N GLU A 64 14.10 6.68 -17.19
CA GLU A 64 14.31 5.83 -18.39
C GLU A 64 15.76 5.33 -18.53
#